data_AF-A0A8X8BPR3-F1
#
_entry.id   AF-A0A8X8BPR3-F1
#
_cell.length_a   1.000
_cell.length_b   1.000
_cell.length_c   1.000
_cell.angle_alpha   90.00
_cell.angle_beta   90.00
_cell.angle_gamma   90.00
#
_symmetry.space_group_name_H-M   'P 1'
#
loop_
_entity.id
_entity.type
_entity.pdbx_description
1 polymer ?
#
loop_
_entity_poly.entity_id
_entity_poly.type
_entity_poly.pdbx_seq_one_letter_code
_entity_poly.pdbx_strand_id
1 'polypeptide(L)'
;MVIGLLRYAHVIERHRNCILNVAGLSAGWICAAGLLIVGNFQVDSSKVLHYIGAGVAFPTSMLFACLQSVLTYRLAHTQREYHIAHLRSSLTVLAFITLVLSGAFFVQESFALQHASAICEWAFTVVILVFFGTFAYEFSAVSNGTLLVLFQRASGERHHKSEAGVSSNSNSGQPENISML
;
A
#
# COMPACT_ATOMS: atom_id res chain seq x y z
N MET A 1 -0.55 4.95 2.70
CA MET A 1 -1.02 3.91 3.64
C MET A 1 -2.16 3.05 3.08
N VAL A 2 -3.29 3.64 2.68
CA VAL A 2 -4.45 2.92 2.10
C VAL A 2 -4.08 2.10 0.86
N ILE A 3 -3.33 2.68 -0.07
CA ILE A 3 -2.84 2.00 -1.29
C ILE A 3 -2.06 0.71 -0.96
N GLY A 4 -1.17 0.77 0.04
CA GLY A 4 -0.38 -0.40 0.46
C GLY A 4 -1.26 -1.51 1.05
N LEU A 5 -2.25 -1.16 1.86
CA LEU A 5 -3.20 -2.11 2.44
C LEU A 5 -4.07 -2.78 1.38
N LEU A 6 -4.63 -1.99 0.47
CA LEU A 6 -5.49 -2.51 -0.59
C LEU A 6 -4.71 -3.40 -1.57
N ARG A 7 -3.46 -3.02 -1.89
CA ARG A 7 -2.58 -3.87 -2.71
C ARG A 7 -2.19 -5.14 -1.98
N TYR A 8 -1.90 -5.05 -0.69
CA TYR A 8 -1.61 -6.20 0.15
C TYR A 8 -2.77 -7.21 0.16
N ALA A 9 -4.00 -6.72 0.34
CA ALA A 9 -5.22 -7.52 0.31
C ALA A 9 -5.42 -8.18 -1.07
N HIS A 10 -5.27 -7.43 -2.17
CA HIS A 10 -5.42 -7.95 -3.52
C HIS A 10 -4.42 -9.07 -3.84
N VAL A 11 -3.17 -8.95 -3.37
CA VAL A 11 -2.13 -9.95 -3.59
C VAL A 11 -2.39 -11.23 -2.79
N ILE A 12 -2.89 -11.13 -1.56
CA ILE A 12 -3.27 -12.31 -0.73
C ILE A 12 -4.40 -13.09 -1.38
N GLU A 13 -5.38 -12.41 -1.96
CA GLU A 13 -6.53 -13.04 -2.62
C GLU A 13 -6.12 -13.83 -3.87
N ARG A 14 -5.10 -13.34 -4.61
CA ARG A 14 -4.66 -13.94 -5.89
C ARG A 14 -3.48 -14.92 -5.76
N HIS A 15 -2.62 -14.77 -4.76
CA HIS A 15 -1.44 -15.61 -4.54
C HIS A 15 -1.15 -15.82 -3.05
N ARG A 16 -1.07 -17.10 -2.63
CA ARG A 16 -0.72 -17.52 -1.27
C ARG A 16 0.52 -16.77 -0.75
N ASN A 17 0.37 -16.19 0.45
CA ASN A 17 1.32 -15.34 1.20
C ASN A 17 2.78 -15.39 0.72
N CYS A 18 3.20 -14.32 0.06
CA CYS A 18 4.58 -14.15 -0.37
C CYS A 18 5.25 -13.09 0.53
N ILE A 19 6.46 -13.38 1.03
CA ILE A 19 7.29 -12.46 1.84
C ILE A 19 7.40 -11.07 1.19
N LEU A 20 7.42 -11.04 -0.15
CA LEU A 20 7.45 -9.82 -0.95
C LEU A 20 6.27 -8.87 -0.69
N ASN A 21 5.08 -9.39 -0.38
CA ASN A 21 3.88 -8.58 -0.13
C ASN A 21 3.94 -7.92 1.25
N VAL A 22 4.40 -8.65 2.26
CA VAL A 22 4.64 -8.11 3.61
C VAL A 22 5.77 -7.07 3.58
N ALA A 23 6.87 -7.38 2.87
CA ALA A 23 7.98 -6.44 2.67
C ALA A 23 7.54 -5.17 1.93
N GLY A 24 6.66 -5.30 0.93
CA GLY A 24 6.09 -4.14 0.23
C GLY A 24 5.21 -3.30 1.15
N LEU A 25 4.37 -3.92 1.99
CA LEU A 25 3.53 -3.18 2.93
C LEU A 25 4.37 -2.42 3.98
N SER A 26 5.37 -3.08 4.57
CA SER A 26 6.24 -2.45 5.56
C SER A 26 7.07 -1.31 4.95
N ALA A 27 7.65 -1.52 3.77
CA ALA A 27 8.36 -0.47 3.03
C ALA A 27 7.44 0.73 2.73
N GLY A 28 6.18 0.49 2.34
CA GLY A 28 5.21 1.56 2.10
C GLY A 28 4.83 2.36 3.34
N TRP A 29 4.78 1.73 4.52
CA TRP A 29 4.51 2.41 5.79
C TRP A 29 5.72 3.24 6.24
N ILE A 30 6.92 2.68 6.16
CA ILE A 30 8.17 3.39 6.49
C ILE A 30 8.37 4.58 5.54
N CYS A 31 8.10 4.38 4.24
CA CYS A 31 8.11 5.46 3.25
C CYS A 31 7.15 6.59 3.63
N ALA A 32 5.91 6.27 4.04
CA ALA A 32 4.95 7.29 4.46
C ALA A 32 5.44 8.07 5.69
N ALA A 33 6.04 7.41 6.67
CA ALA A 33 6.63 8.07 7.82
C ALA A 33 7.77 9.02 7.42
N GLY A 34 8.69 8.57 6.55
CA GLY A 34 9.77 9.39 6.02
C GLY A 34 9.25 10.61 5.23
N LEU A 35 8.25 10.41 4.37
CA LEU A 35 7.63 11.48 3.57
C LEU A 35 6.94 12.53 4.45
N LEU A 36 6.29 12.13 5.54
CA LEU A 36 5.71 13.06 6.52
C LEU A 36 6.81 13.92 7.15
N ILE A 37 7.94 13.34 7.51
CA ILE A 37 9.05 14.09 8.11
C ILE A 37 9.66 15.06 7.08
N VAL A 38 10.13 14.57 5.93
CA VAL A 38 10.82 15.40 4.93
C VAL A 38 9.90 16.48 4.33
N GLY A 39 8.60 16.20 4.22
CA GLY A 39 7.62 17.16 3.70
C GLY A 39 7.22 18.25 4.69
N ASN A 40 7.28 17.98 6.00
CA ASN A 40 6.96 18.98 7.03
C ASN A 40 8.19 19.76 7.51
N PHE A 41 9.38 19.16 7.44
CA PHE A 41 10.63 19.78 7.88
C PHE A 41 11.49 20.09 6.67
N GLN A 42 11.41 21.33 6.18
CA GLN A 42 12.26 21.80 5.08
C GLN A 42 13.72 21.94 5.52
N VAL A 43 14.64 21.76 4.58
CA VAL A 43 16.08 21.85 4.81
C VAL A 43 16.48 23.23 5.38
N ASP A 44 15.79 24.31 5.02
CA ASP A 44 16.12 25.64 5.52
C ASP A 44 15.74 25.85 6.99
N SER A 45 14.69 25.17 7.47
CA SER A 45 14.17 25.33 8.84
C SER A 45 14.68 24.26 9.81
N SER A 46 14.79 23.00 9.37
CA SER A 46 15.17 21.88 10.24
C SER A 46 15.96 20.83 9.48
N LYS A 47 17.23 21.16 9.19
CA LYS A 47 18.17 20.33 8.40
C LYS A 47 18.27 18.89 8.89
N VAL A 48 18.47 18.69 10.19
CA VAL A 48 18.66 17.35 10.77
C VAL A 48 17.44 16.48 10.50
N LEU A 49 16.26 17.03 10.79
CA LEU A 49 15.02 16.27 10.66
C LEU A 49 14.65 16.06 9.19
N HIS A 50 14.92 17.04 8.33
CA HIS A 50 14.80 16.91 6.88
C HIS A 50 15.63 15.74 6.34
N TYR A 51 16.93 15.68 6.68
CA TYR A 51 17.81 14.62 6.20
C TYR A 51 17.48 13.25 6.79
N ILE A 52 17.00 13.17 8.04
CA ILE A 52 16.44 11.93 8.60
C ILE A 52 15.23 11.48 7.78
N GLY A 53 14.30 12.41 7.51
CA GLY A 53 13.12 12.15 6.69
C GLY A 53 13.49 11.65 5.29
N ALA A 54 14.40 12.34 4.59
CA ALA A 54 14.89 11.99 3.26
C ALA A 54 15.60 10.62 3.26
N GLY A 55 16.49 10.40 4.23
CA GLY A 55 17.24 9.16 4.41
C GLY A 55 16.34 7.95 4.68
N VAL A 56 15.15 8.14 5.28
CA VAL A 56 14.14 7.10 5.42
C VAL A 56 13.28 6.98 4.17
N ALA A 57 12.76 8.10 3.66
CA ALA A 57 11.77 8.13 2.58
C ALA A 57 12.31 7.58 1.26
N PHE A 58 13.52 7.98 0.87
CA PHE A 58 14.06 7.68 -0.46
C PHE A 58 14.42 6.21 -0.67
N PRO A 59 15.20 5.56 0.21
CA PRO A 59 15.50 4.13 0.02
C PRO A 59 14.26 3.26 0.20
N THR A 60 13.34 3.60 1.11
CA THR A 60 12.13 2.80 1.32
C THR A 60 11.10 2.95 0.21
N SER A 61 10.97 4.14 -0.39
CA SER A 61 10.17 4.33 -1.61
C SER A 61 10.77 3.59 -2.81
N MET A 62 12.10 3.58 -2.95
CA MET A 62 12.77 2.79 -3.98
C MET A 62 12.49 1.29 -3.81
N LEU A 63 12.67 0.78 -2.60
CA LEU A 63 12.37 -0.62 -2.28
C LEU A 63 10.90 -0.96 -2.56
N PHE A 64 9.98 -0.08 -2.16
CA PHE A 64 8.56 -0.23 -2.45
C PHE A 64 8.29 -0.30 -3.96
N ALA A 65 8.84 0.62 -4.74
CA ALA A 65 8.64 0.68 -6.19
C ALA A 65 9.17 -0.58 -6.89
N CYS A 66 10.36 -1.05 -6.50
CA CYS A 66 10.95 -2.30 -7.00
C CYS A 66 10.06 -3.51 -6.69
N LEU A 67 9.67 -3.68 -5.42
CA LEU A 67 8.81 -4.80 -5.00
C LEU A 67 7.47 -4.78 -5.73
N GLN A 68 6.85 -3.61 -5.84
CA GLN A 68 5.55 -3.47 -6.49
C GLN A 68 5.62 -3.66 -8.00
N SER A 69 6.69 -3.23 -8.67
CA SER A 69 6.90 -3.51 -10.09
C SER A 69 7.03 -5.01 -10.36
N VAL A 70 7.84 -5.71 -9.56
CA VAL A 70 7.99 -7.17 -9.66
C VAL A 70 6.66 -7.88 -9.40
N LEU A 71 5.93 -7.49 -8.33
CA LEU A 71 4.62 -8.08 -8.04
C LEU A 71 3.61 -7.82 -9.14
N THR A 72 3.61 -6.62 -9.74
CA THR A 72 2.69 -6.28 -10.84
C THR A 72 2.94 -7.18 -12.05
N TYR A 73 4.19 -7.43 -12.42
CA TYR A 73 4.50 -8.40 -13.47
C TYR A 73 4.09 -9.82 -13.14
N ARG A 74 4.35 -10.27 -11.90
CA ARG A 74 3.99 -11.64 -11.48
C ARG A 74 2.49 -11.89 -11.47
N LEU A 75 1.68 -10.85 -11.26
CA LEU A 75 0.22 -10.93 -11.22
C LEU A 75 -0.45 -10.61 -12.57
N ALA A 76 0.30 -10.18 -13.59
CA ALA A 76 -0.27 -9.77 -14.87
C ALA A 76 -0.64 -11.01 -15.72
N HIS A 77 -1.90 -11.07 -16.14
CA HIS A 77 -2.42 -12.11 -17.05
C HIS A 77 -3.08 -11.52 -18.30
N THR A 78 -3.46 -10.24 -18.26
CA THR A 78 -4.08 -9.51 -19.36
C THR A 78 -3.14 -8.47 -19.96
N GLN A 79 -3.36 -8.10 -21.23
CA GLN A 79 -2.55 -7.07 -21.90
C GLN A 79 -2.56 -5.73 -21.14
N ARG A 80 -3.71 -5.35 -20.57
CA ARG A 80 -3.83 -4.14 -19.75
C ARG A 80 -2.97 -4.20 -18.48
N GLU A 81 -2.95 -5.34 -17.79
CA GLU A 81 -2.10 -5.52 -16.60
C GLU A 81 -0.61 -5.47 -16.98
N TYR A 82 -0.22 -6.02 -18.13
CA TYR A 82 1.15 -5.90 -18.65
C TYR A 82 1.53 -4.44 -18.97
N HIS A 83 0.63 -3.65 -19.58
CA HIS A 83 0.89 -2.22 -19.78
C HIS A 83 1.15 -1.48 -18.47
N ILE A 84 0.39 -1.78 -17.42
CA ILE A 84 0.60 -1.20 -16.08
C ILE A 84 1.93 -1.69 -15.50
N ALA A 85 2.29 -2.96 -15.69
CA ALA A 85 3.56 -3.51 -15.25
C ALA A 85 4.76 -2.82 -15.93
N HIS A 86 4.69 -2.61 -17.25
CA HIS A 86 5.68 -1.84 -18.00
C HIS A 86 5.78 -0.41 -17.49
N LEU A 87 4.65 0.29 -17.32
CA LEU A 87 4.63 1.65 -16.79
C LEU A 87 5.30 1.74 -15.41
N ARG A 88 4.94 0.84 -14.47
CA ARG A 88 5.52 0.80 -13.12
C ARG A 88 7.02 0.52 -13.16
N SER A 89 7.46 -0.40 -14.02
CA SER A 89 8.88 -0.70 -14.19
C SER A 89 9.66 0.48 -14.79
N SER A 90 9.13 1.16 -15.81
CA SER A 90 9.73 2.37 -16.37
C SER A 90 9.86 3.48 -15.33
N LEU A 91 8.81 3.72 -14.54
CA LEU A 91 8.85 4.69 -13.44
C LEU A 91 9.86 4.29 -12.36
N THR A 92 10.00 3.00 -12.04
CA THR A 92 10.99 2.52 -11.07
C THR A 92 12.41 2.73 -11.56
N VAL A 93 12.69 2.44 -12.84
CA VAL A 93 14.01 2.68 -13.45
C VAL A 93 14.32 4.17 -13.46
N LEU A 94 13.37 5.02 -13.86
CA LEU A 94 13.54 6.46 -13.85
C LEU A 94 13.81 6.99 -12.43
N ALA A 95 13.04 6.51 -11.44
CA ALA A 95 13.24 6.84 -10.04
C ALA A 95 14.66 6.46 -9.58
N PHE A 96 15.13 5.26 -9.93
CA PHE A 96 16.46 4.79 -9.58
C PHE A 96 17.55 5.71 -10.14
N ILE A 97 17.45 6.06 -11.43
CA ILE A 97 18.39 6.99 -12.08
C ILE A 97 18.38 8.34 -11.37
N THR A 98 17.22 8.94 -11.13
CA THR A 98 17.12 10.24 -10.45
C THR A 98 17.65 10.23 -9.02
N LEU A 99 17.44 9.14 -8.27
CA LEU A 99 17.95 8.98 -6.92
C LEU A 99 19.49 8.86 -6.90
N VAL A 100 20.06 8.07 -7.81
CA VAL A 100 21.51 7.92 -7.94
C VAL A 100 22.16 9.24 -8.33
N LEU A 101 21.59 9.96 -9.31
CA LEU A 101 22.09 11.27 -9.72
C LEU A 101 21.99 12.30 -8.59
N SER A 102 20.88 12.31 -7.85
CA SER A 102 20.71 13.17 -6.67
C SER A 102 21.84 12.92 -5.66
N GLY A 103 22.08 11.67 -5.26
CA GLY A 103 23.15 11.34 -4.32
C GLY A 103 24.56 11.65 -4.86
N ALA A 104 24.83 11.33 -6.12
CA ALA A 104 26.14 11.56 -6.75
C ALA A 104 26.49 13.05 -6.84
N PHE A 105 25.51 13.89 -7.15
CA PHE A 105 25.67 15.34 -7.20
C PHE A 105 25.67 15.98 -5.81
N PHE A 106 24.98 15.40 -4.83
CA PHE A 106 24.91 15.91 -3.46
C PHE A 106 26.26 15.92 -2.76
N VAL A 107 27.10 14.91 -3.01
CA VAL A 107 28.43 14.77 -2.40
C VAL A 107 29.45 15.78 -2.94
N GLN A 108 29.09 16.52 -3.99
CA GLN A 108 29.98 17.48 -4.65
C GLN A 108 29.91 18.84 -3.97
N GLU A 109 31.07 19.52 -3.86
CA GLU A 109 31.19 20.87 -3.27
C GLU A 109 30.70 21.99 -4.20
N SER A 110 30.47 21.69 -5.48
CA SER A 110 30.03 22.68 -6.47
C SER A 110 28.58 23.08 -6.26
N PHE A 111 28.33 24.37 -6.12
CA PHE A 111 26.98 24.95 -6.03
C PHE A 111 26.07 24.52 -7.19
N ALA A 112 26.61 24.44 -8.41
CA ALA A 112 25.87 24.01 -9.59
C ALA A 112 25.46 22.53 -9.50
N LEU A 113 26.34 21.67 -8.97
CA LEU A 113 26.04 20.25 -8.78
C LEU A 113 25.07 20.05 -7.62
N GLN A 114 25.17 20.83 -6.54
CA GLN A 114 24.17 20.79 -5.47
C GLN A 114 22.79 21.25 -5.94
N HIS A 115 22.70 22.27 -6.80
CA HIS A 115 21.45 22.64 -7.47
C HIS A 115 20.91 21.51 -8.36
N ALA A 116 21.79 20.86 -9.14
CA ALA A 116 21.41 19.70 -9.96
C ALA A 116 20.94 18.52 -9.10
N SER A 117 21.54 18.30 -7.93
CA SER A 117 21.13 17.30 -6.94
C SER A 117 19.72 17.55 -6.45
N ALA A 118 19.40 18.80 -6.08
CA ALA A 118 18.06 19.18 -5.66
C ALA A 118 17.03 18.97 -6.78
N ILE A 119 17.36 19.33 -8.03
CA ILE A 119 16.48 19.07 -9.20
C ILE A 119 16.24 17.56 -9.35
N CYS A 120 17.28 16.74 -9.23
CA CYS A 120 17.16 15.28 -9.32
C CYS A 120 16.32 14.69 -8.17
N GLU A 121 16.43 15.24 -6.95
CA GLU A 121 15.64 14.87 -5.79
C GLU A 121 14.15 15.17 -5.99
N TRP A 122 13.82 16.36 -6.48
CA TRP A 122 12.45 16.72 -6.80
C TRP A 122 11.88 15.87 -7.94
N ALA A 123 12.68 15.60 -8.97
CA ALA A 123 12.30 14.70 -10.05
C ALA A 123 12.01 13.28 -9.52
N PHE A 124 12.88 12.74 -8.66
CA PHE A 124 12.67 11.47 -7.98
C PHE A 124 11.33 11.45 -7.22
N THR A 125 11.08 12.50 -6.43
CA THR A 125 9.86 12.63 -5.63
C THR A 125 8.61 12.64 -6.51
N VAL A 126 8.59 13.41 -7.60
CA VAL A 126 7.48 13.45 -8.55
C VAL A 126 7.25 12.09 -9.20
N VAL A 127 8.32 11.39 -9.62
CA VAL A 127 8.22 10.05 -10.21
C VAL A 127 7.62 9.06 -9.22
N ILE A 128 8.02 9.10 -7.94
CA ILE A 128 7.45 8.27 -6.88
C ILE A 128 5.97 8.60 -6.64
N LEU A 129 5.58 9.88 -6.65
CA LEU A 129 4.17 10.29 -6.53
C LEU A 129 3.33 9.78 -7.71
N VAL A 130 3.85 9.88 -8.94
CA VAL A 130 3.21 9.32 -10.14
C VAL A 130 3.11 7.80 -10.03
N PHE A 131 4.16 7.12 -9.53
CA PHE A 131 4.13 5.68 -9.26
C PHE A 131 3.00 5.31 -8.29
N PHE A 132 2.85 6.04 -7.18
CA PHE A 132 1.71 5.86 -6.27
C PHE A 132 0.36 6.14 -6.95
N GLY A 133 0.30 7.13 -7.83
CA GLY A 133 -0.87 7.44 -8.65
C GLY A 133 -1.31 6.28 -9.56
N THR A 134 -0.39 5.42 -10.02
CA THR A 134 -0.76 4.25 -10.84
C THR A 134 -1.70 3.28 -10.12
N PHE A 135 -1.69 3.25 -8.77
CA PHE A 135 -2.62 2.42 -8.00
C PHE A 135 -4.04 2.98 -7.97
N ALA A 136 -4.24 4.29 -8.18
CA ALA A 136 -5.58 4.87 -8.25
C ALA A 136 -6.42 4.24 -9.38
N TYR A 137 -5.77 3.89 -10.51
CA TYR A 137 -6.41 3.17 -11.61
C TYR A 137 -6.83 1.74 -11.25
N GLU A 138 -6.11 1.05 -10.37
CA GLU A 138 -6.48 -0.29 -9.90
C GLU A 138 -7.68 -0.22 -8.95
N PHE A 139 -7.79 0.82 -8.11
CA PHE A 139 -8.91 0.99 -7.17
C PHE A 139 -10.15 1.64 -7.80
N SER A 140 -9.99 2.43 -8.85
CA SER A 140 -11.14 2.94 -9.63
C SER A 140 -11.97 1.82 -10.27
N ALA A 141 -11.40 0.62 -10.46
CA ALA A 141 -12.12 -0.55 -10.94
C ALA A 141 -13.01 -1.21 -9.86
N VAL A 142 -12.82 -0.87 -8.58
CA VAL A 142 -13.74 -1.25 -7.50
C VAL A 142 -14.95 -0.32 -7.58
N SER A 143 -15.91 -0.69 -8.43
CA SER A 143 -17.16 0.04 -8.60
C SER A 143 -17.97 0.10 -7.30
N ASN A 144 -18.77 1.16 -7.13
CA ASN A 144 -19.81 1.24 -6.10
C ASN A 144 -20.69 -0.02 -6.08
N GLY A 145 -20.89 -0.68 -7.23
CA GLY A 145 -21.64 -1.94 -7.33
C GLY A 145 -20.98 -3.09 -6.56
N THR A 146 -19.66 -3.26 -6.66
CA THR A 146 -18.91 -4.27 -5.90
C THR A 146 -18.97 -3.99 -4.40
N LEU A 147 -18.87 -2.71 -4.03
CA LEU A 147 -18.92 -2.25 -2.65
C LEU A 147 -20.33 -2.47 -2.03
N LEU A 148 -21.38 -2.25 -2.82
CA LEU A 148 -22.78 -2.46 -2.42
C LEU A 148 -23.12 -3.95 -2.27
N VAL A 149 -22.61 -4.80 -3.16
CA VAL A 149 -22.74 -6.27 -3.05
C VAL A 149 -21.98 -6.80 -1.83
N LEU A 150 -20.77 -6.28 -1.55
CA LEU A 150 -20.02 -6.65 -0.34
C LEU A 150 -20.73 -6.18 0.95
N PHE A 151 -21.28 -4.97 0.97
CA PHE A 151 -22.08 -4.50 2.11
C PHE A 151 -23.34 -5.35 2.30
N GLN A 152 -24.07 -5.67 1.23
CA GLN A 152 -25.24 -6.55 1.29
C GLN A 152 -24.89 -7.94 1.84
N ARG A 153 -23.77 -8.51 1.40
CA ARG A 153 -23.30 -9.83 1.86
C ARG A 153 -22.85 -9.81 3.32
N ALA A 154 -22.18 -8.74 3.76
CA ALA A 154 -21.79 -8.53 5.16
C ALA A 154 -22.99 -8.21 6.09
N SER A 155 -24.07 -7.64 5.58
CA SER A 155 -25.35 -7.51 6.32
C SER A 155 -26.13 -8.83 6.33
N GLY A 156 -26.11 -9.60 5.25
CA GLY A 156 -26.75 -10.92 5.16
C GLY A 156 -26.12 -11.95 6.09
N GLU A 157 -24.79 -12.01 6.18
CA GLU A 157 -24.09 -12.89 7.13
C GLU A 157 -24.34 -12.48 8.59
N ARG A 158 -24.52 -11.19 8.88
CA ARG A 158 -24.94 -10.72 10.21
C ARG A 158 -26.37 -11.12 10.55
N HIS A 159 -27.29 -11.07 9.59
CA HIS A 159 -28.68 -11.48 9.79
C HIS A 159 -28.79 -13.00 10.01
N HIS A 160 -28.07 -13.79 9.21
CA HIS A 160 -28.09 -15.24 9.31
C HIS A 160 -27.43 -15.77 10.60
N LYS A 161 -26.43 -15.06 11.12
CA LYS A 161 -25.80 -15.35 12.43
C LYS A 161 -26.68 -14.93 13.61
N SER A 162 -27.54 -13.92 13.43
CA SER A 162 -28.53 -13.50 14.43
C SER A 162 -29.72 -14.46 14.52
N GLU A 163 -30.19 -15.00 13.39
CA GLU A 163 -31.26 -16.02 13.37
C GLU A 163 -30.79 -17.38 13.87
N ALA A 164 -29.58 -17.82 13.51
CA ALA A 164 -29.00 -19.07 14.01
C ALA A 164 -28.69 -19.04 15.53
N GLY A 165 -28.60 -17.85 16.15
CA GLY A 165 -28.47 -17.69 17.59
C GLY A 165 -29.80 -17.73 18.35
N VAL A 166 -30.94 -17.56 17.67
CA VAL A 166 -32.28 -17.51 18.28
C VAL A 166 -33.00 -18.86 18.22
N SER A 167 -32.60 -19.78 17.34
CA SER A 167 -33.25 -21.09 17.18
C SER A 167 -32.82 -22.19 18.18
N SER A 168 -32.03 -21.86 19.22
CA SER A 168 -31.46 -22.87 20.14
C SER A 168 -32.10 -22.91 21.53
N ASN A 169 -33.25 -22.27 21.78
CA ASN A 169 -33.82 -22.27 23.12
C ASN A 169 -35.35 -22.17 23.17
N SER A 170 -36.05 -23.25 22.85
CA SER A 170 -37.41 -23.46 23.35
C SER A 170 -37.85 -24.93 23.23
N ASN A 171 -37.75 -25.67 24.34
CA ASN A 171 -38.93 -26.38 24.83
C ASN A 171 -38.88 -26.58 26.35
N SER A 172 -39.72 -25.79 27.02
CA SER A 172 -40.34 -26.01 28.34
C SER A 172 -40.74 -27.47 28.58
N GLY A 173 -40.62 -28.10 29.75
CA GLY A 173 -40.83 -27.60 31.11
C GLY A 173 -42.26 -27.94 31.57
N GLN A 174 -42.39 -28.97 32.45
CA GLN A 174 -43.42 -29.25 33.49
C GLN A 174 -43.94 -30.71 33.53
N PRO A 175 -44.55 -31.20 34.65
CA PRO A 175 -44.14 -31.10 36.06
C PRO A 175 -44.23 -32.49 36.77
N GLU A 176 -43.95 -32.49 38.08
CA GLU A 176 -43.87 -33.62 39.02
C GLU A 176 -45.08 -34.57 39.02
N ASN A 177 -44.84 -35.87 39.23
CA ASN A 177 -45.82 -36.75 39.85
C ASN A 177 -45.16 -37.76 40.79
N ILE A 178 -45.55 -37.68 42.06
CA ILE A 178 -45.22 -38.57 43.16
C ILE A 178 -46.10 -39.82 43.04
N SER A 179 -45.52 -41.01 43.07
CA SER A 179 -46.25 -42.21 43.52
C SER A 179 -45.29 -43.24 44.12
N MET A 180 -45.54 -43.53 45.39
CA MET A 180 -45.04 -44.67 46.17
C MET A 180 -45.28 -46.00 45.43
N LEU A 181 -44.26 -46.87 45.42
CA LEU A 181 -44.24 -48.22 46.00
C LEU A 181 -42.87 -48.87 45.77
#